data_AF-A0A9N9SUN7-F1
#
_entry.id   AF-A0A9N9SUN7-F1
#
_cell.length_a   1.000
_cell.length_b   1.000
_cell.length_c   1.000
_cell.angle_alpha   90.00
_cell.angle_beta   90.00
_cell.angle_gamma   90.00
#
_symmetry.space_group_name_H-M   'P 1'
#
loop_
_entity.id
_entity.type
_entity.pdbx_description
1 polymer ?
#
loop_
_entity_poly.entity_id
_entity_poly.type
_entity_poly.pdbx_seq_one_letter_code
_entity_poly.pdbx_strand_id
1 'polypeptide(L)'
;MNNEKWSEIKKDIRTSSTKFLLPDKRKKKDWMTAEILDMMEERRIYKTKDTAKYRETHRQIRAEIRKTKEKWFSEICEEIEQCEKVYDYHNMHKKIKELTTKKKLQYFIERAVR
;
A
#
# COMPACT_ATOMS: atom_id res chain seq x y z
N MET A 1 -11.47 35.98 25.04
CA MET A 1 -11.98 36.28 23.67
C MET A 1 -10.99 36.03 22.51
N ASN A 2 -9.66 36.14 22.68
CA ASN A 2 -8.72 35.84 21.57
C ASN A 2 -8.40 34.35 21.37
N ASN A 3 -8.45 33.53 22.42
CA ASN A 3 -8.01 32.12 22.34
C ASN A 3 -8.95 31.24 21.49
N GLU A 4 -10.26 31.51 21.50
CA GLU A 4 -11.24 30.73 20.74
C GLU A 4 -11.07 30.94 19.23
N LYS A 5 -10.96 32.20 18.78
CA LYS A 5 -10.67 32.53 17.38
C LYS A 5 -9.37 31.90 16.89
N TRP A 6 -8.32 31.92 17.72
CA TRP A 6 -7.06 31.25 17.41
C TRP A 6 -7.19 29.71 17.33
N SER A 7 -8.07 29.11 18.13
CA SER A 7 -8.34 27.66 18.07
C SER A 7 -9.08 27.28 16.78
N GLU A 8 -10.00 28.13 16.35
CA GLU A 8 -10.79 27.95 15.13
C GLU A 8 -9.90 28.02 13.90
N ILE A 9 -9.06 29.05 13.81
CA ILE A 9 -8.07 29.21 12.73
C ILE A 9 -7.13 28.00 12.67
N LYS A 10 -6.64 27.51 13.82
CA LYS A 10 -5.81 26.29 13.86
C LYS A 10 -6.57 25.06 13.35
N LYS A 11 -7.85 24.92 13.71
CA LYS A 11 -8.69 23.81 13.28
C LYS A 11 -8.93 23.86 11.77
N ASP A 12 -9.18 25.04 11.21
CA ASP A 12 -9.45 25.24 9.79
C ASP A 12 -8.20 25.01 8.94
N ILE A 13 -7.04 25.52 9.39
CA ILE A 13 -5.75 25.24 8.75
C ILE A 13 -5.48 23.74 8.76
N ARG A 14 -5.69 23.06 9.90
CA ARG A 14 -5.47 21.61 10.01
C ARG A 14 -6.43 20.83 9.12
N THR A 15 -7.71 21.21 9.08
CA THR A 15 -8.74 20.55 8.27
C THR A 15 -8.46 20.71 6.77
N SER A 16 -8.14 21.93 6.34
CA SER A 16 -7.80 22.24 4.95
C SER A 16 -6.52 21.53 4.52
N SER A 17 -5.49 21.53 5.38
CA SER A 17 -4.25 20.80 5.13
C SER A 17 -4.49 19.29 5.04
N THR A 18 -5.34 18.73 5.90
CA THR A 18 -5.67 17.31 5.85
C THR A 18 -6.45 16.95 4.59
N LYS A 19 -7.34 17.83 4.12
CA LYS A 19 -8.17 17.59 2.94
C LYS A 19 -7.38 17.71 1.62
N PHE A 20 -6.46 18.66 1.53
CA PHE A 20 -5.83 19.02 0.25
C PHE A 20 -4.32 18.74 0.17
N LEU A 21 -3.62 18.69 1.32
CA LEU A 21 -2.16 18.49 1.36
C LEU A 21 -1.77 17.08 1.79
N LEU A 22 -2.73 16.22 2.18
CA LEU A 22 -2.43 14.80 2.27
C LEU A 22 -2.06 14.32 0.86
N PRO A 23 -0.86 13.72 0.68
CA PRO A 23 -0.47 13.19 -0.61
C PRO A 23 -1.59 12.29 -1.13
N ASP A 24 -2.05 12.54 -2.35
CA ASP A 24 -2.94 11.61 -3.03
C ASP A 24 -2.35 10.21 -2.85
N LYS A 25 -3.18 9.27 -2.41
CA LYS A 25 -2.75 7.94 -2.00
C LYS A 25 -2.22 7.27 -3.26
N ARG A 26 -0.92 7.45 -3.54
CA ARG A 26 -0.16 6.84 -4.64
C ARG A 26 -0.78 5.49 -4.93
N LYS A 27 -1.29 5.27 -6.16
CA LYS A 27 -2.06 4.08 -6.56
C LYS A 27 -1.64 2.91 -5.70
N LYS A 28 -2.48 2.56 -4.72
CA LYS A 28 -2.16 1.49 -3.79
C LYS A 28 -1.85 0.29 -4.66
N LYS A 29 -0.73 -0.38 -4.38
CA LYS A 29 -0.39 -1.59 -5.11
C LYS A 29 -1.55 -2.57 -4.90
N ASP A 30 -1.91 -3.30 -5.94
CA ASP A 30 -3.12 -4.13 -5.95
C ASP A 30 -3.09 -5.18 -4.81
N TRP A 31 -1.89 -5.61 -4.39
CA TRP A 31 -1.66 -6.51 -3.25
C TRP A 31 -1.68 -5.84 -1.86
N MET A 32 -1.94 -4.53 -1.73
CA MET A 32 -1.79 -3.83 -0.45
C MET A 32 -3.06 -3.89 0.40
N THR A 33 -3.04 -4.70 1.47
CA THR A 33 -4.16 -4.88 2.40
C THR A 33 -4.23 -3.79 3.47
N ALA A 34 -5.39 -3.64 4.12
CA ALA A 34 -5.57 -2.74 5.26
C ALA A 34 -4.60 -3.09 6.41
N GLU A 35 -4.44 -4.37 6.70
CA GLU A 35 -3.51 -4.88 7.72
C GLU A 35 -2.07 -4.41 7.51
N ILE A 36 -1.53 -4.51 6.29
CA ILE A 36 -0.17 -4.03 5.99
C ILE A 36 -0.07 -2.51 6.22
N LEU A 37 -1.13 -1.75 5.93
CA LEU A 37 -1.16 -0.30 6.16
C LEU A 37 -1.17 0.04 7.65
N ASP A 38 -1.94 -0.69 8.44
CA ASP A 38 -2.02 -0.50 9.89
C ASP A 38 -0.67 -0.83 10.54
N MET A 39 -0.03 -1.94 10.16
CA MET A 39 1.32 -2.28 10.62
C MET A 39 2.36 -1.22 10.22
N MET A 40 2.24 -0.61 9.03
CA MET A 40 3.11 0.49 8.61
C MET A 40 2.96 1.73 9.49
N GLU A 41 1.75 2.03 9.95
CA GLU A 41 1.50 3.14 10.88
C GLU A 41 2.01 2.80 12.28
N GLU A 42 1.84 1.57 12.76
CA GLU A 42 2.45 1.12 14.02
C GLU A 42 3.97 1.26 14.00
N ARG A 43 4.63 0.84 12.92
CA ARG A 43 6.06 1.03 12.73
C ARG A 43 6.45 2.51 12.78
N ARG A 44 5.63 3.40 12.21
CA ARG A 44 5.87 4.84 12.24
C ARG A 44 5.87 5.38 13.66
N ILE A 45 4.97 4.89 14.51
CA ILE A 45 4.87 5.25 15.92
C ILE A 45 6.10 4.76 16.71
N TYR A 46 6.60 3.55 16.43
CA TYR A 46 7.72 2.98 17.17
C TYR A 46 9.10 3.53 16.78
N LYS A 47 9.24 4.21 15.64
CA LYS A 47 10.52 4.70 15.11
C LYS A 47 11.37 5.49 16.12
N THR A 48 10.76 6.28 16.98
CA THR A 48 11.45 7.12 17.99
C THR A 48 11.23 6.67 19.43
N LYS A 49 10.36 5.69 19.66
CA LYS A 49 9.95 5.25 21.00
C LYS A 49 10.62 3.96 21.43
N ASP A 50 10.72 2.99 20.52
CA ASP A 50 11.17 1.65 20.84
C ASP A 50 11.83 0.99 19.61
N THR A 51 13.16 0.88 19.66
CA THR A 51 13.96 0.31 18.59
C THR A 51 13.72 -1.19 18.41
N ALA A 52 13.40 -1.93 19.48
CA ALA A 52 13.15 -3.37 19.41
C ALA A 52 11.80 -3.63 18.72
N LYS A 53 10.73 -2.95 19.16
CA LYS A 53 9.42 -3.05 18.51
C LYS A 53 9.45 -2.56 17.07
N TYR A 54 10.17 -1.48 16.78
CA TYR A 54 10.36 -1.01 15.41
C TYR A 54 10.95 -2.11 14.50
N ARG A 55 11.99 -2.82 14.96
CA ARG A 55 12.61 -3.91 14.19
C ARG A 55 11.67 -5.11 14.03
N GLU A 56 10.94 -5.45 15.08
CA GLU A 56 9.96 -6.54 15.06
C GLU A 56 8.82 -6.26 14.08
N THR A 57 8.13 -5.12 14.23
CA THR A 57 7.05 -4.70 13.33
C THR A 57 7.57 -4.60 11.89
N HIS A 58 8.80 -4.13 11.69
CA HIS A 58 9.41 -4.11 10.36
C HIS A 58 9.59 -5.51 9.75
N ARG A 59 10.02 -6.49 10.56
CA ARG A 59 10.15 -7.89 10.12
C ARG A 59 8.78 -8.48 9.77
N GLN A 60 7.78 -8.24 10.60
CA GLN A 60 6.41 -8.71 10.38
C GLN A 60 5.82 -8.12 9.10
N ILE A 61 5.96 -6.80 8.87
CA ILE A 61 5.53 -6.15 7.62
C ILE A 61 6.16 -6.83 6.39
N ARG A 62 7.46 -7.13 6.42
CA ARG A 62 8.12 -7.82 5.30
C ARG A 62 7.63 -9.24 5.10
N ALA A 63 7.24 -9.93 6.17
CA ALA A 63 6.66 -11.27 6.08
C ALA A 63 5.27 -11.20 5.45
N GLU A 64 4.41 -10.30 5.93
CA GLU A 64 3.05 -10.17 5.43
C GLU A 64 3.02 -9.66 3.98
N ILE A 65 3.90 -8.71 3.62
CA ILE A 65 4.04 -8.29 2.21
C ILE A 65 4.40 -9.47 1.31
N ARG A 66 5.27 -10.39 1.75
CA ARG A 66 5.65 -11.56 0.94
C ARG A 66 4.46 -12.49 0.76
N LYS A 67 3.77 -12.82 1.86
CA LYS A 67 2.58 -13.68 1.86
C LYS A 67 1.45 -13.11 1.00
N THR A 68 1.13 -11.84 1.17
CA THR A 68 0.05 -11.19 0.43
C THR A 68 0.38 -11.04 -1.06
N LYS A 69 1.64 -10.77 -1.41
CA LYS A 69 2.07 -10.79 -2.82
C LYS A 69 1.96 -12.17 -3.44
N GLU A 70 2.42 -13.19 -2.74
CA GLU A 70 2.33 -14.58 -3.22
C GLU A 70 0.87 -14.93 -3.51
N LYS A 71 -0.01 -14.69 -2.54
CA LYS A 71 -1.46 -14.89 -2.69
C LYS A 71 -2.03 -14.14 -3.90
N TRP A 72 -1.69 -12.86 -4.05
CA TRP A 72 -2.16 -12.04 -5.17
C TRP A 72 -1.69 -12.58 -6.53
N PHE A 73 -0.43 -13.04 -6.63
CA PHE A 73 0.05 -13.67 -7.85
C PHE A 73 -0.63 -15.02 -8.12
N SER A 74 -0.85 -15.83 -7.09
CA SER A 74 -1.58 -17.09 -7.21
C SER A 74 -3.00 -16.87 -7.73
N GLU A 75 -3.74 -15.91 -7.17
CA GLU A 75 -5.09 -15.54 -7.63
C GLU A 75 -5.11 -15.11 -9.10
N ILE A 76 -4.12 -14.31 -9.53
CA ILE A 76 -4.01 -13.90 -10.93
C ILE A 76 -3.70 -15.09 -11.85
N CYS A 77 -2.83 -16.01 -11.43
CA CYS A 77 -2.54 -17.23 -12.19
C CYS A 77 -3.79 -18.10 -12.33
N GLU A 78 -4.53 -18.31 -11.24
CA GLU A 78 -5.79 -19.04 -11.25
C GLU A 78 -6.81 -18.40 -12.21
N GLU A 79 -6.95 -17.06 -12.21
CA GLU A 79 -7.82 -16.36 -13.15
C GLU A 79 -7.40 -16.56 -14.61
N ILE A 80 -6.10 -16.58 -14.90
CA ILE A 80 -5.58 -16.83 -16.25
C ILE A 80 -5.88 -18.26 -16.69
N GLU A 81 -5.66 -19.25 -15.81
CA GLU A 81 -5.97 -20.66 -16.07
C GLU A 81 -7.47 -20.87 -16.29
N GLN A 82 -8.34 -20.14 -15.58
CA GLN A 82 -9.78 -20.21 -15.83
C GLN A 82 -10.16 -19.62 -17.18
N CYS A 83 -9.56 -18.49 -17.58
CA CYS A 83 -9.74 -17.94 -18.93
C CYS A 83 -9.33 -18.96 -20.01
N GLU A 84 -8.24 -19.69 -19.81
CA GLU A 84 -7.81 -20.75 -20.72
C GLU A 84 -8.83 -21.89 -20.81
N LYS A 85 -9.34 -22.37 -19.66
CA LYS A 85 -10.34 -23.46 -19.61
C LYS A 85 -11.64 -23.14 -20.34
N VAL A 86 -12.05 -21.86 -20.34
CA VAL A 86 -13.26 -21.41 -21.05
C VAL A 86 -12.98 -20.87 -22.46
N TYR A 87 -11.75 -21.04 -22.97
CA TYR A 87 -11.30 -20.55 -24.28
C TYR A 87 -11.39 -19.03 -24.45
N ASP A 88 -11.40 -18.26 -23.36
CA ASP A 88 -11.42 -16.80 -23.36
C ASP A 88 -10.00 -16.23 -23.49
N TYR A 89 -9.39 -16.49 -24.64
CA TYR A 89 -8.03 -16.05 -24.95
C TYR A 89 -7.90 -14.53 -24.96
N HIS A 90 -8.96 -13.79 -25.28
CA HIS A 90 -8.95 -12.33 -25.26
C HIS A 90 -8.65 -11.80 -23.85
N ASN A 91 -9.42 -12.24 -22.85
CA ASN A 91 -9.20 -11.82 -21.47
C ASN A 91 -7.92 -12.43 -20.88
N MET A 92 -7.55 -13.65 -21.29
CA MET A 92 -6.26 -14.26 -20.92
C MET A 92 -5.07 -13.37 -21.35
N HIS A 93 -5.01 -12.99 -22.64
CA HIS A 93 -3.94 -12.13 -23.16
C HIS A 93 -3.97 -10.73 -22.55
N LYS A 94 -5.15 -10.17 -22.27
CA LYS A 94 -5.31 -8.90 -21.58
C LYS A 94 -4.71 -8.95 -20.17
N LYS A 95 -5.04 -9.97 -19.37
CA LYS A 95 -4.50 -10.16 -18.00
C LYS A 95 -2.98 -10.35 -18.02
N ILE A 96 -2.45 -11.18 -18.92
CA ILE A 96 -1.00 -11.37 -19.09
C ILE A 96 -0.32 -10.04 -19.45
N LYS A 97 -0.91 -9.26 -20.36
CA LYS A 97 -0.38 -7.94 -20.74
C LYS A 97 -0.40 -6.97 -19.56
N GLU A 98 -1.47 -6.92 -18.77
CA GLU A 98 -1.56 -6.07 -17.59
C GLU A 98 -0.51 -6.43 -16.53
N LEU A 99 -0.24 -7.73 -16.34
CA LEU A 99 0.77 -8.23 -15.41
C LEU A 99 2.21 -7.88 -15.88
N THR A 100 2.50 -8.08 -17.16
CA THR A 100 3.86 -7.95 -17.73
C THR A 100 4.22 -6.51 -18.14
N THR A 101 3.25 -5.69 -18.56
CA THR A 101 3.48 -4.30 -19.00
C THR A 101 3.74 -3.36 -17.81
N LYS A 102 3.36 -3.74 -16.59
CA LYS A 102 3.72 -3.02 -15.34
C LYS A 102 5.23 -3.10 -15.00
N LYS A 103 6.10 -3.61 -15.89
CA LYS A 103 7.57 -3.70 -15.77
C LYS A 103 8.34 -2.37 -15.54
N LYS A 104 7.68 -1.20 -15.42
CA LYS A 104 8.32 0.02 -14.87
C LYS A 104 8.40 0.08 -13.33
N LEU A 105 7.87 -0.92 -12.60
CA LEU A 105 7.84 -0.93 -11.13
C LEU A 105 8.84 -1.89 -10.45
N GLN A 106 9.86 -2.37 -11.17
CA GLN A 106 11.00 -3.05 -10.53
C GLN A 106 11.88 -2.06 -9.73
N TYR A 107 11.79 -0.76 -10.02
CA TYR A 107 12.60 0.30 -9.38
C TYR A 107 12.09 0.82 -8.01
N PHE A 108 11.07 0.22 -7.40
CA PHE A 108 10.45 0.74 -6.16
C PHE A 108 10.54 -0.18 -4.94
N ILE A 109 11.01 -1.42 -5.08
CA ILE A 109 11.14 -2.35 -3.94
C ILE A 109 12.31 -1.93 -3.03
N GLU A 110 13.36 -1.31 -3.58
CA GLU A 110 14.51 -0.83 -2.79
C GLU A 110 14.27 0.49 -2.05
N ARG A 111 13.23 1.24 -2.41
CA ARG A 111 13.00 2.61 -1.91
C ARG A 111 11.87 2.76 -0.89
N ALA A 112 11.05 1.72 -0.70
CA ALA A 112 9.98 1.70 0.31
C ALA A 112 10.46 1.23 1.70
N VAL A 113 11.73 0.79 1.79
CA VAL A 113 12.31 0.17 2.99
C VAL A 113 13.47 0.99 3.59
N ARG A 114 13.96 2.04 2.90
CA ARG A 114 14.75 3.11 3.51
C ARG A 114 13.82 4.07 4.25
#